data_AF-A0A954YL78-F1
#
_entry.id   AF-A0A954YL78-F1
#
_cell.length_a   1.000
_cell.length_b   1.000
_cell.length_c   1.000
_cell.angle_alpha   90.00
_cell.angle_beta   90.00
_cell.angle_gamma   90.00
#
_symmetry.space_group_name_H-M   'P 1'
#
loop_
_entity.id
_entity.type
_entity.pdbx_description
1 polymer ?
#
loop_
_entity_poly.entity_id
_entity_poly.type
_entity_poly.pdbx_seq_one_letter_code
_entity_poly.pdbx_strand_id
1 'polypeptide(L)'
;MANISSHNVLNRLLTILARSFPNYLIYAHPSVTAGRQAVLDVLASVRDEQQLLCTRICNFLQQQGVVPTVGDFPLEYTDAHDLGIDYVLKLLVSYQQQDIAAIEECVEQLRLAPAALAFAEEALGLARGHLELIEEQLRQPA
;
A
#
# COMPACT_ATOMS: atom_id res chain seq x y z
N MET A 1 7.76 18.77 -20.50
CA MET A 1 7.19 17.98 -19.38
C MET A 1 5.68 18.02 -19.53
N ALA A 2 5.03 16.87 -19.75
CA ALA A 2 3.57 16.83 -19.80
C ALA A 2 3.01 17.26 -18.43
N ASN A 3 2.05 18.18 -18.42
CA ASN A 3 1.35 18.57 -17.21
C ASN A 3 0.47 17.37 -16.77
N ILE A 4 0.97 16.53 -15.87
CA ILE A 4 0.23 15.39 -15.33
C ILE A 4 -0.83 15.97 -14.38
N SER A 5 -2.10 15.70 -14.64
CA SER A 5 -3.18 16.12 -13.73
C SER A 5 -2.97 15.53 -12.34
N SER A 6 -3.16 16.33 -11.29
CA SER A 6 -3.14 15.86 -9.91
C SER A 6 -4.13 14.73 -9.66
N HIS A 7 -5.25 14.68 -10.40
CA HIS A 7 -6.20 13.57 -10.38
C HIS A 7 -5.59 12.26 -10.86
N ASN A 8 -4.75 12.30 -11.91
CA ASN A 8 -4.08 11.10 -12.42
C ASN A 8 -3.08 10.57 -11.39
N VAL A 9 -2.36 11.46 -10.72
CA VAL A 9 -1.42 11.07 -9.65
C VAL A 9 -2.16 10.50 -8.45
N LEU A 10 -3.31 11.09 -8.07
CA LEU A 10 -4.14 10.54 -6.99
C LEU A 10 -4.77 9.19 -7.34
N ASN A 11 -5.17 8.95 -8.59
CA ASN A 11 -5.63 7.62 -9.04
C ASN A 11 -4.49 6.59 -9.03
N ARG A 12 -3.27 7.00 -9.38
CA ARG A 12 -2.07 6.16 -9.23
C ARG A 12 -1.83 5.82 -7.76
N LEU A 13 -1.90 6.81 -6.87
CA LEU A 13 -1.76 6.62 -5.42
C LEU A 13 -2.84 5.68 -4.86
N LEU A 14 -4.10 5.84 -5.29
CA LEU A 14 -5.19 4.92 -4.96
C LEU A 14 -4.88 3.50 -5.39
N THR A 15 -4.31 3.32 -6.58
CA THR A 15 -3.96 1.98 -7.08
C THR A 15 -2.86 1.37 -6.22
N ILE A 16 -1.82 2.11 -5.86
CA ILE A 16 -0.75 1.63 -4.96
C ILE A 16 -1.34 1.16 -3.63
N LEU A 17 -2.19 1.97 -3.00
CA LEU A 17 -2.78 1.66 -1.69
C LEU A 17 -3.77 0.49 -1.74
N ALA A 18 -4.71 0.50 -2.71
CA ALA A 18 -5.80 -0.47 -2.79
C ALA A 18 -5.41 -1.79 -3.47
N ARG A 19 -4.28 -1.82 -4.17
CA ARG A 19 -3.71 -2.99 -4.85
C ARG A 19 -2.32 -3.35 -4.33
N SER A 20 -2.04 -2.98 -3.08
CA SER A 20 -0.82 -3.35 -2.37
C SER A 20 -0.76 -4.85 -2.08
N PHE A 21 0.44 -5.37 -1.86
CA PHE A 21 0.63 -6.77 -1.52
C PHE A 21 -0.11 -7.19 -0.22
N PRO A 22 -0.15 -6.40 0.87
CA PRO A 22 -0.99 -6.70 2.03
C PRO A 22 -2.48 -6.91 1.70
N ASN A 23 -3.05 -6.12 0.78
CA ASN A 23 -4.44 -6.28 0.33
C ASN A 23 -4.62 -7.56 -0.49
N TYR A 24 -3.63 -7.92 -1.31
CA TYR A 24 -3.66 -9.16 -2.08
C TYR A 24 -3.65 -10.42 -1.20
N LEU A 25 -2.92 -10.40 -0.08
CA LEU A 25 -2.78 -11.57 0.81
C LEU A 25 -4.10 -12.03 1.45
N ILE A 26 -5.17 -11.22 1.40
CA ILE A 26 -6.53 -11.67 1.75
C ILE A 26 -6.95 -12.87 0.89
N TYR A 27 -6.54 -12.91 -0.37
CA TYR A 27 -6.91 -13.96 -1.31
C TYR A 27 -5.93 -15.14 -1.29
N ALA A 28 -4.66 -14.88 -0.97
CA ALA A 28 -3.60 -15.90 -0.99
C ALA A 28 -3.56 -16.79 0.27
N HIS A 29 -4.14 -16.33 1.38
CA HIS A 29 -4.23 -17.08 2.65
C HIS A 29 -2.92 -17.79 3.06
N PRO A 30 -1.85 -17.04 3.39
CA PRO A 30 -0.55 -17.63 3.69
C PRO A 30 -0.60 -18.60 4.88
N SER A 31 0.22 -19.65 4.83
CA SER A 31 0.31 -20.63 5.91
C SER A 31 1.05 -20.04 7.12
N VAL A 32 0.36 -19.95 8.26
CA VAL A 32 0.90 -19.35 9.49
C VAL A 32 1.30 -20.43 10.49
N THR A 33 2.60 -20.47 10.82
CA THR A 33 3.14 -21.35 11.86
C THR A 33 2.76 -20.84 13.25
N ALA A 34 2.65 -21.75 14.23
CA ALA A 34 2.50 -21.36 15.63
C ALA A 34 3.59 -20.37 16.05
N GLY A 35 3.24 -19.35 16.84
CA GLY A 35 4.15 -18.27 17.23
C GLY A 35 4.13 -17.04 16.28
N ARG A 36 3.58 -17.18 15.07
CA ARG A 36 3.53 -16.09 14.06
C ARG A 36 2.20 -15.35 13.94
N GLN A 37 1.31 -15.50 14.92
CA GLN A 37 -0.03 -14.89 14.87
C GLN A 37 0.00 -13.36 14.78
N ALA A 38 0.97 -12.72 15.44
CA ALA A 38 1.14 -11.27 15.44
C ALA A 38 1.37 -10.68 14.03
N VAL A 39 1.88 -11.49 13.08
CA VAL A 39 2.03 -11.07 11.69
C VAL A 39 0.68 -10.77 11.05
N LEU A 40 -0.35 -11.57 11.36
CA LEU A 40 -1.69 -11.36 10.82
C LEU A 40 -2.31 -10.07 11.38
N ASP A 41 -2.03 -9.74 12.64
CA ASP A 41 -2.51 -8.51 13.26
C ASP A 41 -1.86 -7.26 12.63
N VAL A 42 -0.55 -7.31 12.39
CA VAL A 42 0.17 -6.25 11.65
C VAL A 42 -0.41 -6.10 10.24
N LEU A 43 -0.62 -7.19 9.51
CA LEU A 43 -1.22 -7.15 8.18
C LEU A 43 -2.63 -6.58 8.19
N ALA A 44 -3.45 -6.91 9.20
CA ALA A 44 -4.77 -6.32 9.35
C ALA A 44 -4.70 -4.80 9.54
N SER A 45 -3.83 -4.32 10.45
CA SER A 45 -3.64 -2.89 10.71
C SER A 45 -3.22 -2.13 9.45
N VAL A 46 -2.22 -2.66 8.71
CA VAL A 46 -1.73 -2.06 7.47
C VAL A 46 -2.86 -1.87 6.45
N ARG A 47 -3.68 -2.91 6.24
CA ARG A 47 -4.79 -2.85 5.29
C ARG A 47 -5.86 -1.85 5.74
N ASP A 48 -6.21 -1.85 7.01
CA ASP A 48 -7.25 -0.96 7.54
C ASP A 48 -6.85 0.51 7.37
N GLU A 49 -5.59 0.83 7.64
CA GLU A 49 -5.03 2.17 7.43
C GLU A 49 -4.98 2.56 5.95
N GLN A 50 -4.55 1.65 5.07
CA GLN A 50 -4.55 1.87 3.61
C GLN A 50 -5.97 2.08 3.08
N GLN A 51 -6.95 1.30 3.54
CA GLN A 51 -8.35 1.40 3.13
C GLN A 51 -9.00 2.70 3.61
N LEU A 52 -8.68 3.14 4.82
CA LEU A 52 -9.14 4.42 5.36
C LEU A 52 -8.64 5.59 4.49
N LEU A 53 -7.35 5.57 4.12
CA LEU A 53 -6.78 6.60 3.26
C LEU A 53 -7.37 6.55 1.84
N CYS A 54 -7.55 5.35 1.27
CA CYS A 54 -8.23 5.17 -0.02
C CYS A 54 -9.63 5.81 -0.02
N THR A 55 -10.41 5.56 1.04
CA THR A 55 -11.75 6.13 1.19
C THR A 55 -11.73 7.66 1.16
N ARG A 56 -10.75 8.27 1.86
CA ARG A 56 -10.59 9.73 1.89
C ARG A 56 -10.19 10.30 0.55
N ILE A 57 -9.27 9.66 -0.18
CA ILE A 57 -8.86 10.09 -1.52
C ILE A 57 -10.02 9.96 -2.52
N CYS A 58 -10.78 8.85 -2.47
CA CYS A 58 -11.97 8.66 -3.30
C CYS A 58 -13.00 9.77 -3.08
N ASN A 59 -13.31 10.10 -1.82
CA ASN A 59 -14.23 11.18 -1.49
C ASN A 59 -13.74 12.53 -2.02
N PHE A 60 -12.44 12.81 -1.90
CA PHE A 60 -11.84 14.04 -2.41
C PHE A 60 -11.96 14.17 -3.94
N LEU A 61 -11.67 13.10 -4.68
CA LEU A 61 -11.83 13.07 -6.14
C LEU A 61 -13.28 13.24 -6.57
N GLN A 62 -14.22 12.56 -5.89
CA GLN A 62 -15.65 12.67 -6.17
C GLN A 62 -16.19 14.08 -5.94
N GLN A 63 -15.75 14.76 -4.87
CA GLN A 63 -16.10 16.16 -4.60
C GLN A 63 -15.63 17.11 -5.71
N GLN A 64 -14.63 16.72 -6.49
CA GLN A 64 -14.13 17.46 -7.65
C GLN A 64 -14.77 17.01 -8.97
N GLY A 65 -15.80 16.16 -8.93
CA GLY A 65 -16.49 15.63 -10.11
C GLY A 65 -15.69 14.55 -10.85
N VAL A 66 -14.64 14.00 -10.24
CA VAL A 66 -13.82 12.93 -10.81
C VAL A 66 -14.29 11.58 -10.27
N VAL A 67 -14.50 10.62 -11.17
CA VAL A 67 -14.78 9.22 -10.78
C VAL A 67 -13.46 8.54 -10.43
N PRO A 68 -13.25 8.08 -9.17
CA PRO A 68 -12.03 7.39 -8.79
C PRO A 68 -11.86 6.10 -9.58
N THR A 69 -10.64 5.83 -10.04
CA THR A 69 -10.30 4.59 -10.73
C THR A 69 -9.28 3.83 -9.90
N VAL A 70 -9.64 2.61 -9.50
CA VAL A 70 -8.73 1.67 -8.84
C VAL A 70 -8.35 0.63 -9.87
N GLY A 71 -7.05 0.49 -10.15
CA GLY A 71 -6.55 -0.50 -11.11
C GLY A 71 -6.70 -1.95 -10.65
N ASP A 72 -6.03 -2.86 -11.35
CA ASP A 72 -5.95 -4.28 -11.01
C ASP A 72 -4.74 -4.58 -10.11
N PHE A 73 -4.74 -5.76 -9.48
CA PHE A 73 -3.55 -6.23 -8.77
C PHE A 73 -2.42 -6.51 -9.76
N PRO A 74 -1.15 -6.21 -9.39
CA PRO A 74 0.01 -6.64 -10.15
C PRO A 74 0.03 -8.15 -10.39
N LEU A 75 0.30 -8.58 -11.63
CA LEU A 75 0.34 -10.01 -11.98
C LEU A 75 1.41 -10.77 -11.20
N GLU A 76 2.52 -10.13 -10.85
CA GLU A 76 3.60 -10.73 -10.04
C GLU A 76 3.16 -11.21 -8.65
N TYR A 77 2.00 -10.76 -8.15
CA TYR A 77 1.47 -11.25 -6.88
C TYR A 77 0.88 -12.67 -6.99
N THR A 78 0.56 -13.15 -8.19
CA THR A 78 0.00 -14.50 -8.37
C THR A 78 0.96 -15.61 -7.98
N ASP A 79 2.25 -15.31 -7.86
CA ASP A 79 3.26 -16.28 -7.44
C ASP A 79 3.27 -16.49 -5.91
N ALA A 80 2.45 -15.74 -5.15
CA ALA A 80 2.44 -15.74 -3.69
C ALA A 80 1.52 -16.80 -3.02
N HIS A 81 0.91 -17.70 -3.80
CA HIS A 81 0.02 -18.74 -3.26
C HIS A 81 0.82 -19.85 -2.56
N ASP A 82 0.26 -20.42 -1.49
CA ASP A 82 0.81 -21.56 -0.73
C ASP A 82 2.19 -21.32 -0.07
N LEU A 83 2.56 -20.06 0.14
CA LEU A 83 3.82 -19.70 0.79
C LEU A 83 3.68 -19.62 2.31
N GLY A 84 4.74 -20.05 3.00
CA GLY A 84 4.86 -19.89 4.46
C GLY A 84 5.05 -18.43 4.87
N ILE A 85 4.48 -18.05 6.01
CA ILE A 85 4.42 -16.65 6.46
C ILE A 85 5.80 -15.96 6.56
N ASP A 86 6.86 -16.69 6.92
CA ASP A 86 8.23 -16.14 6.99
C ASP A 86 8.79 -15.74 5.62
N TYR A 87 8.42 -16.48 4.57
CA TYR A 87 8.80 -16.12 3.20
C TYR A 87 7.95 -14.94 2.71
N VAL A 88 6.66 -14.95 3.02
CA VAL A 88 5.73 -13.85 2.71
C VAL A 88 6.17 -12.54 3.36
N LEU A 89 6.69 -12.57 4.59
CA LEU A 89 7.26 -11.39 5.25
C LEU A 89 8.41 -10.76 4.45
N LYS A 90 9.27 -11.56 3.81
CA LYS A 90 10.36 -11.04 2.98
C LYS A 90 9.82 -10.38 1.71
N LEU A 91 8.80 -10.97 1.10
CA LEU A 91 8.11 -10.37 -0.04
C LEU A 91 7.42 -9.06 0.36
N LEU A 92 6.75 -9.03 1.51
CA LEU A 92 6.11 -7.84 2.05
C LEU A 92 7.09 -6.68 2.20
N VAL A 93 8.27 -6.91 2.77
CA VAL A 93 9.33 -5.89 2.85
C VAL A 93 9.69 -5.37 1.46
N SER A 94 9.93 -6.27 0.50
CA SER A 94 10.33 -5.87 -0.86
C SER A 94 9.25 -5.06 -1.57
N TYR A 95 8.00 -5.49 -1.54
CA TYR A 95 6.89 -4.75 -2.17
C TYR A 95 6.59 -3.44 -1.44
N GLN A 96 6.67 -3.40 -0.11
CA GLN A 96 6.48 -2.17 0.66
C GLN A 96 7.55 -1.12 0.33
N GLN A 97 8.80 -1.53 0.09
CA GLN A 97 9.86 -0.63 -0.37
C GLN A 97 9.59 -0.08 -1.78
N GLN A 98 9.04 -0.91 -2.68
CA GLN A 98 8.63 -0.47 -4.01
C GLN A 98 7.47 0.53 -3.94
N ASP A 99 6.48 0.26 -3.09
CA ASP A 99 5.35 1.17 -2.84
C ASP A 99 5.83 2.51 -2.31
N ILE A 100 6.78 2.53 -1.34
CA ILE A 100 7.40 3.76 -0.83
C ILE A 100 8.03 4.57 -1.97
N ALA A 101 8.86 3.93 -2.82
CA ALA A 101 9.50 4.62 -3.93
C ALA A 101 8.47 5.20 -4.92
N ALA A 102 7.42 4.45 -5.23
CA ALA A 102 6.34 4.91 -6.10
C ALA A 102 5.53 6.07 -5.48
N ILE A 103 5.33 6.07 -4.16
CA ILE A 103 4.66 7.15 -3.44
C ILE A 103 5.55 8.41 -3.39
N GLU A 104 6.86 8.27 -3.22
CA GLU A 104 7.80 9.39 -3.30
C GLU A 104 7.72 10.11 -4.65
N GLU A 105 7.61 9.36 -5.76
CA GLU A 105 7.35 9.96 -7.07
C GLU A 105 6.01 10.72 -7.13
N CYS A 106 4.97 10.22 -6.46
CA CYS A 106 3.68 10.89 -6.40
C CYS A 106 3.78 12.22 -5.62
N VAL A 107 4.51 12.23 -4.50
CA VAL A 107 4.81 13.44 -3.72
C VAL A 107 5.49 14.49 -4.61
N GLU A 108 6.52 14.10 -5.36
CA GLU A 108 7.23 14.99 -6.28
C GLU A 108 6.32 15.59 -7.36
N GLN A 109 5.44 14.77 -7.93
CA GLN A 109 4.50 15.20 -8.97
C GLN A 109 3.38 16.10 -8.44
N LEU A 110 3.05 16.01 -7.15
CA LEU A 110 1.97 16.77 -6.51
C LEU A 110 2.43 18.06 -5.81
N ARG A 111 3.73 18.41 -5.88
CA ARG A 111 4.31 19.60 -5.21
C ARG A 111 3.55 20.91 -5.45
N LEU A 112 2.89 21.07 -6.60
CA LEU A 112 2.13 22.28 -6.97
C LEU A 112 0.63 22.18 -6.67
N ALA A 113 0.17 21.09 -6.04
CA ALA A 113 -1.23 20.84 -5.69
C ALA A 113 -1.37 20.50 -4.20
N PRO A 114 -1.34 21.48 -3.28
CA PRO A 114 -1.19 21.25 -1.84
C PRO A 114 -2.21 20.28 -1.22
N ALA A 115 -3.47 20.35 -1.65
CA ALA A 115 -4.52 19.45 -1.16
C ALA A 115 -4.30 17.99 -1.58
N ALA A 116 -3.77 17.75 -2.78
CA ALA A 116 -3.42 16.42 -3.25
C ALA A 116 -2.09 15.94 -2.63
N LEU A 117 -1.12 16.85 -2.48
CA LEU A 117 0.18 16.59 -1.86
C LEU A 117 0.03 16.03 -0.45
N ALA A 118 -0.88 16.61 0.35
CA ALA A 118 -1.13 16.15 1.72
C ALA A 118 -1.50 14.66 1.79
N PHE A 119 -2.28 14.14 0.83
CA PHE A 119 -2.59 12.71 0.78
C PHE A 119 -1.38 11.85 0.43
N ALA A 120 -0.52 12.33 -0.48
CA ALA A 120 0.69 11.60 -0.85
C ALA A 120 1.73 11.59 0.28
N GLU A 121 1.89 12.69 1.01
CA GLU A 121 2.76 12.78 2.18
C GLU A 121 2.25 11.90 3.33
N GLU A 122 0.93 11.89 3.57
CA GLU A 122 0.31 11.00 4.55
C GLU A 122 0.51 9.52 4.17
N ALA A 123 0.28 9.18 2.89
CA ALA A 123 0.54 7.83 2.39
C ALA A 123 2.01 7.43 2.56
N LEU A 124 2.95 8.34 2.32
CA LEU A 124 4.38 8.09 2.47
C LEU A 124 4.75 7.84 3.95
N GLY A 125 4.19 8.62 4.86
CA GLY A 125 4.37 8.44 6.30
C GLY A 125 3.86 7.07 6.77
N LEU A 126 2.63 6.71 6.39
CA LEU A 126 2.05 5.40 6.70
C LEU A 126 2.89 4.26 6.11
N ALA A 127 3.25 4.35 4.82
CA ALA A 127 4.02 3.31 4.15
C ALA A 127 5.38 3.04 4.81
N ARG A 128 6.06 4.07 5.30
CA ARG A 128 7.31 3.94 6.05
C ARG A 128 7.08 3.30 7.43
N GLY A 129 6.04 3.73 8.15
CA GLY A 129 5.66 3.11 9.43
C GLY A 129 5.28 1.63 9.27
N HIS A 130 4.56 1.27 8.20
CA HIS A 130 4.23 -0.10 7.86
C HIS A 130 5.48 -0.94 7.60
N LEU A 131 6.46 -0.40 6.86
CA LEU A 131 7.72 -1.08 6.61
C LEU A 131 8.45 -1.41 7.92
N GLU A 132 8.54 -0.43 8.85
CA GLU A 132 9.17 -0.64 10.15
C GLU A 132 8.50 -1.78 10.94
N LEU A 133 7.16 -1.79 11.00
CA LEU A 133 6.38 -2.84 11.67
C LEU A 133 6.59 -4.22 11.04
N ILE A 134 6.62 -4.30 9.70
CA ILE A 134 6.84 -5.56 8.98
C ILE A 134 8.27 -6.07 9.23
N GLU A 135 9.28 -5.20 9.20
CA GLU A 135 10.67 -5.57 9.47
C GLU A 135 10.88 -6.04 10.92
N GLU A 136 10.13 -5.48 11.88
CA GLU A 136 10.13 -5.97 13.26
C GLU A 136 9.66 -7.43 13.34
N GLN A 137 8.60 -7.80 12.62
CA GLN A 137 8.13 -9.18 12.58
C GLN A 137 9.17 -10.14 11.99
N LEU A 138 9.93 -9.68 10.98
CA LEU A 138 10.99 -10.47 10.36
C LEU A 138 12.14 -10.77 11.34
N ARG A 139 12.42 -9.85 12.28
CA ARG A 139 13.47 -10.01 13.30
C ARG A 139 13.05 -10.93 14.45
N GLN A 140 11.76 -11.13 14.66
CA GLN A 140 11.26 -12.05 15.69
C GLN A 140 11.45 -13.50 15.24
N PRO A 141 11.90 -14.41 16.12
CA PRO A 141 11.90 -15.84 15.84
C PRO A 141 10.46 -16.39 15.78
N ALA A 142 10.27 -17.48 15.04
CA ALA A 142 9.03 -18.27 15.08
C ALA A 142 8.88 -19.02 16.40
#